data_AF-A0A7V3JSK4-F1
#
_entry.id   AF-A0A7V3JSK4-F1
#
_cell.length_a   1.000
_cell.length_b   1.000
_cell.length_c   1.000
_cell.angle_alpha   90.00
_cell.angle_beta   90.00
_cell.angle_gamma   90.00
#
_symmetry.space_group_name_H-M   'P 1'
#
loop_
_entity.id
_entity.type
_entity.pdbx_description
1 polymer ?
#
loop_
_entity_poly.entity_id
_entity_poly.type
_entity_poly.pdbx_seq_one_letter_code
_entity_poly.pdbx_strand_id
1 'polypeptide(L)'
;MKLTPGEREIIENIERKISKPGYWCVVRFCYVATKDLFSVNRDKNVGLVMGMFRVFERQDLNGLVRDTKTIPSIDRPLTYFKSLYDEKIFYRKRLIWAYTKGRWNTDYDENRIVLNTEELASLFHVPMEVVPPYGLEITPTRYVPPSPEVPEI
;
A
#
# COMPACT_ATOMS: atom_id res chain seq x y z
N MET A 1 39.38 -3.53 -1.37
CA MET A 1 38.22 -4.18 -0.72
C MET A 1 37.49 -4.97 -1.79
N LYS A 2 37.22 -6.27 -1.60
CA LYS A 2 36.57 -7.12 -2.61
C LYS A 2 35.15 -7.41 -2.14
N LEU A 3 34.17 -6.88 -2.86
CA LEU A 3 32.75 -7.12 -2.58
C LEU A 3 32.41 -8.60 -2.74
N THR A 4 31.56 -9.11 -1.86
CA THR A 4 30.92 -10.42 -2.03
C THR A 4 30.00 -10.40 -3.25
N PRO A 5 29.68 -11.55 -3.85
CA PRO A 5 28.75 -11.61 -4.97
C PRO A 5 27.38 -10.96 -4.68
N GLY A 6 26.83 -11.17 -3.47
CA GLY A 6 25.55 -10.58 -3.08
C GLY A 6 25.60 -9.06 -2.91
N GLU A 7 26.66 -8.53 -2.29
CA GLU A 7 26.84 -7.07 -2.17
C GLU A 7 26.97 -6.41 -3.54
N ARG A 8 27.65 -7.06 -4.50
CA ARG A 8 27.75 -6.57 -5.87
C ARG A 8 26.38 -6.50 -6.53
N GLU A 9 25.57 -7.55 -6.42
CA GLU A 9 24.22 -7.58 -6.99
C GLU A 9 23.34 -6.48 -6.40
N ILE A 10 23.40 -6.26 -5.08
CA ILE A 10 22.64 -5.20 -4.41
C ILE A 10 23.04 -3.82 -4.96
N ILE A 11 24.35 -3.54 -5.07
CA ILE A 11 24.85 -2.25 -5.58
C ILE A 11 24.43 -2.03 -7.03
N GLU A 12 24.58 -3.04 -7.89
CA GLU A 12 24.16 -2.96 -9.29
C GLU A 12 22.66 -2.65 -9.43
N ASN A 13 21.81 -3.27 -8.59
CA ASN A 13 20.36 -3.00 -8.59
C ASN A 13 20.04 -1.57 -8.12
N ILE A 14 20.75 -1.06 -7.11
CA ILE A 14 20.59 0.33 -6.63
C ILE A 14 20.99 1.32 -7.74
N GLU A 15 22.13 1.10 -8.40
CA GLU A 15 22.58 1.96 -9.51
C GLU A 15 21.57 1.97 -10.67
N ARG A 16 21.04 0.80 -11.03
CA ARG A 16 19.98 0.67 -12.06
C ARG A 16 18.66 1.33 -11.66
N LYS A 17 18.35 1.41 -10.37
CA LYS A 17 17.15 2.09 -9.88
C LYS A 17 17.31 3.60 -9.95
N ILE A 18 18.44 4.13 -9.51
CA ILE A 18 18.73 5.58 -9.44
C ILE A 18 18.96 6.18 -10.83
N SER A 19 19.39 5.38 -11.82
CA SER A 19 19.56 5.85 -13.19
C SER A 19 18.26 6.20 -13.92
N LYS A 20 17.09 5.88 -13.32
CA LYS A 20 15.75 6.15 -13.85
C LYS A 20 15.09 7.30 -13.08
N PRO A 21 14.14 8.03 -13.69
CA PRO A 21 13.36 9.04 -12.99
C PRO A 21 12.67 8.46 -11.76
N GLY A 22 12.90 9.07 -10.60
CA GLY A 22 12.27 8.73 -9.33
C GLY A 22 11.07 9.63 -9.04
N TYR A 23 9.98 9.04 -8.57
CA TYR A 23 8.75 9.73 -8.21
C TYR A 23 8.50 9.60 -6.71
N TRP A 24 8.08 10.70 -6.08
CA TRP A 24 7.59 10.66 -4.70
C TRP A 24 6.18 10.11 -4.66
N CYS A 25 6.08 8.86 -4.23
CA CYS A 25 4.87 8.07 -4.29
C CYS A 25 4.39 7.72 -2.88
N VAL A 26 3.08 7.44 -2.79
CA VAL A 26 2.44 6.89 -1.60
C VAL A 26 1.25 6.04 -2.02
N VAL A 27 1.17 4.84 -1.44
CA VAL A 27 0.07 3.90 -1.68
C VAL A 27 -0.92 4.04 -0.53
N ARG A 28 -2.18 4.34 -0.83
CA ARG A 28 -3.24 4.54 0.15
C ARG A 28 -4.33 3.51 -0.04
N PHE A 29 -4.72 2.83 1.03
CA PHE A 29 -5.82 1.88 1.05
C PHE A 29 -6.66 2.07 2.32
N CYS A 30 -7.98 1.89 2.21
CA CYS A 30 -8.89 1.89 3.34
C CYS A 30 -9.92 0.76 3.18
N TYR A 31 -10.04 -0.07 4.21
CA TYR A 31 -11.10 -1.08 4.30
C TYR A 31 -12.33 -0.46 4.99
N VAL A 32 -13.45 -0.42 4.27
CA VAL A 32 -14.72 0.11 4.77
C VAL A 32 -15.76 -1.01 4.73
N ALA A 33 -16.41 -1.26 5.86
CA ALA A 33 -17.45 -2.27 6.01
C ALA A 33 -18.45 -1.87 7.10
N THR A 34 -19.61 -2.53 7.12
CA THR A 34 -20.57 -2.42 8.24
C THR A 34 -19.93 -2.90 9.54
N LYS A 35 -20.44 -2.45 10.68
CA LYS A 35 -19.84 -2.72 12.00
C LYS A 35 -19.64 -4.21 12.27
N ASP A 36 -20.61 -5.02 11.86
CA ASP A 36 -20.63 -6.47 12.09
C ASP A 36 -19.57 -7.20 11.25
N LEU A 37 -19.39 -6.80 9.99
CA LEU A 37 -18.35 -7.36 9.12
C LEU A 37 -16.96 -6.81 9.47
N PHE A 38 -16.87 -5.54 9.86
CA PHE A 38 -15.62 -4.89 10.19
C PHE A 38 -14.99 -5.51 11.44
N SER A 39 -15.76 -5.76 12.51
CA SER A 39 -15.24 -6.35 13.74
C SER A 39 -14.67 -7.76 13.55
N VAL A 40 -15.26 -8.54 12.64
CA VAL A 40 -14.87 -9.93 12.37
C VAL A 40 -13.70 -10.02 11.38
N ASN A 41 -13.70 -9.18 10.33
CA ASN A 41 -12.81 -9.39 9.18
C ASN A 41 -11.72 -8.32 9.01
N ARG A 42 -11.66 -7.28 9.86
CA ARG A 42 -10.68 -6.19 9.72
C ARG A 42 -9.25 -6.70 9.54
N ASP A 43 -8.76 -7.53 10.45
CA ASP A 43 -7.35 -7.92 10.45
C ASP A 43 -7.02 -8.87 9.30
N LYS A 44 -7.97 -9.75 8.94
CA LYS A 44 -7.86 -10.65 7.77
C LYS A 44 -7.76 -9.86 6.47
N ASN A 45 -8.67 -8.91 6.25
CA ASN A 45 -8.73 -8.16 4.99
C ASN A 45 -7.54 -7.22 4.83
N VAL A 46 -7.10 -6.59 5.93
CA VAL A 46 -5.86 -5.80 5.90
C VAL A 46 -4.65 -6.70 5.65
N GLY A 47 -4.57 -7.87 6.29
CA GLY A 47 -3.48 -8.84 6.08
C GLY A 47 -3.40 -9.31 4.63
N LEU A 48 -4.55 -9.54 4.00
CA LEU A 48 -4.67 -9.96 2.61
C LEU A 48 -4.17 -8.89 1.63
N VAL A 49 -4.52 -7.61 1.82
CA VAL A 49 -3.97 -6.51 1.02
C VAL A 49 -2.45 -6.39 1.21
N MET A 50 -1.95 -6.56 2.43
CA MET A 50 -0.51 -6.56 2.68
C MET A 50 0.20 -7.76 2.04
N GLY A 51 -0.48 -8.91 1.95
CA GLY A 51 0.01 -10.10 1.27
C GLY A 51 0.26 -9.87 -0.22
N MET A 52 -0.59 -9.06 -0.88
CA MET A 52 -0.41 -8.71 -2.29
C MET A 52 0.92 -7.96 -2.53
N PHE A 53 1.31 -7.08 -1.61
CA PHE A 53 2.56 -6.31 -1.75
C PHE A 53 3.82 -7.13 -1.46
N ARG A 54 3.72 -8.24 -0.72
CA ARG A 54 4.86 -9.13 -0.42
C ARG A 54 5.43 -9.80 -1.66
N VAL A 55 4.65 -9.93 -2.74
CA VAL A 55 5.14 -10.50 -4.01
C VAL A 55 6.24 -9.63 -4.63
N PHE A 56 6.25 -8.33 -4.31
CA PHE A 56 7.28 -7.39 -4.76
C PHE A 56 8.48 -7.29 -3.80
N GLU A 57 8.45 -8.02 -2.68
CA GLU A 57 9.52 -8.01 -1.68
C GLU A 57 10.58 -9.06 -2.03
N ARG A 58 11.85 -8.65 -1.93
CA ARG A 58 13.02 -9.53 -2.01
C ARG A 58 13.74 -9.48 -0.66
N GLN A 59 14.11 -10.63 -0.10
CA GLN A 59 14.72 -10.70 1.24
C GLN A 59 16.05 -9.96 1.35
N ASP A 60 16.78 -9.86 0.24
CA ASP A 60 18.05 -9.17 0.11
C ASP A 60 17.92 -7.69 -0.28
N LEU A 61 16.70 -7.22 -0.58
CA LEU A 61 16.38 -5.87 -1.03
C LEU A 61 15.23 -5.25 -0.23
N ASN A 62 14.73 -4.10 -0.68
CA ASN A 62 13.63 -3.39 -0.04
C ASN A 62 12.27 -4.04 -0.32
N GLY A 63 11.31 -3.75 0.57
CA GLY A 63 9.91 -4.16 0.43
C GLY A 63 8.95 -3.03 0.79
N LEU A 64 7.69 -3.18 0.37
CA LEU A 64 6.63 -2.24 0.71
C LEU A 64 6.03 -2.60 2.07
N VAL A 65 6.14 -1.69 3.03
CA VAL A 65 5.62 -1.85 4.39
C VAL A 65 4.55 -0.80 4.67
N ARG A 66 3.55 -1.19 5.44
CA ARG A 66 2.50 -0.31 5.92
C ARG A 66 3.00 0.68 6.98
N ASP A 67 2.54 1.92 6.89
CA ASP A 67 2.77 2.92 7.93
C ASP A 67 1.89 2.63 9.17
N THR A 68 2.51 2.52 10.34
CA THR A 68 1.84 2.29 11.63
C THR A 68 0.95 3.47 12.04
N LYS A 69 1.24 4.69 11.59
CA LYS A 69 0.43 5.89 11.86
C LYS A 69 -0.98 5.78 11.27
N THR A 70 -1.14 5.02 10.19
CA THR A 70 -2.43 4.78 9.50
C THR A 70 -3.31 3.74 10.19
N ILE A 71 -2.84 3.18 11.32
CA ILE A 71 -3.62 2.24 12.13
C ILE A 71 -4.45 3.06 13.14
N PRO A 72 -5.80 2.93 13.15
CA PRO A 72 -6.64 3.56 14.16
C PRO A 72 -6.54 2.79 15.47
N SER A 73 -5.37 2.86 16.11
CA SER A 73 -5.09 2.29 17.43
C SER A 73 -4.65 3.39 18.39
N ILE A 74 -5.09 3.26 19.64
CA ILE A 74 -4.71 4.08 20.80
C ILE A 74 -4.63 3.09 21.97
N ASP A 75 -3.72 3.33 22.91
CA ASP A 75 -3.65 2.55 24.14
C ASP A 75 -5.00 2.58 24.86
N ARG A 76 -5.50 1.39 25.22
CA ARG A 76 -6.79 1.28 25.91
C ARG A 76 -6.62 1.80 27.34
N PRO A 77 -7.39 2.80 27.77
CA PRO A 77 -7.34 3.26 29.15
C PRO A 77 -7.88 2.18 30.10
N LEU A 78 -7.42 2.19 31.35
CA LEU A 78 -8.05 1.43 32.44
C LEU A 78 -9.50 1.91 32.61
N THR A 79 -10.45 1.09 32.15
CA THR A 79 -11.90 1.00 32.38
C THR A 79 -12.78 2.26 32.46
N TYR A 80 -12.36 3.34 33.13
CA TYR A 80 -13.16 4.53 33.41
C TYR A 80 -13.34 5.50 32.23
N PHE A 81 -12.49 5.43 31.18
CA PHE A 81 -12.52 6.39 30.06
C PHE A 81 -12.93 5.78 28.72
N LYS A 82 -13.83 4.79 28.73
CA LYS A 82 -14.25 4.07 27.52
C LYS A 82 -14.92 4.98 26.47
N SER A 83 -15.77 5.93 26.87
CA SER A 83 -16.44 6.81 25.89
C SER A 83 -15.45 7.76 25.20
N LEU A 84 -14.51 8.34 25.95
CA LEU A 84 -13.43 9.18 25.41
C LEU A 84 -12.51 8.39 24.48
N TYR A 85 -12.28 7.10 24.78
CA TYR A 85 -11.54 6.21 23.91
C TYR A 85 -12.25 5.99 22.57
N ASP A 86 -13.54 5.66 22.60
CA ASP A 86 -14.32 5.39 21.40
C ASP A 86 -14.42 6.65 20.51
N GLU A 87 -14.59 7.82 21.11
CA GLU A 87 -14.62 9.12 20.40
C GLU A 87 -13.28 9.44 19.72
N LYS A 88 -12.16 9.23 20.41
CA LYS A 88 -10.82 9.42 19.84
C LYS A 88 -10.54 8.45 18.69
N ILE A 89 -10.93 7.18 18.83
CA ILE A 89 -10.79 6.19 17.75
C ILE A 89 -11.66 6.56 16.55
N PHE A 90 -12.88 7.02 16.77
CA PHE A 90 -13.77 7.49 15.70
C PHE A 90 -13.16 8.69 14.95
N TYR A 91 -12.64 9.68 15.69
CA TYR A 91 -11.96 10.82 15.10
C TYR A 91 -10.75 10.40 14.24
N ARG A 92 -9.90 9.49 14.75
CA ARG A 92 -8.77 8.94 13.97
C ARG A 92 -9.23 8.22 12.70
N LYS A 93 -10.27 7.39 12.77
CA LYS A 93 -10.85 6.73 11.58
C LYS A 93 -11.31 7.74 10.54
N ARG A 94 -11.92 8.84 10.98
CA ARG A 94 -12.38 9.93 10.09
C ARG A 94 -11.21 10.66 9.43
N LEU A 95 -10.13 10.91 10.17
CA LEU A 95 -8.89 11.49 9.61
C LEU A 95 -8.26 10.56 8.57
N ILE A 96 -8.12 9.27 8.87
CA ILE A 96 -7.58 8.28 7.93
C ILE A 96 -8.44 8.21 6.67
N TRP A 97 -9.77 8.20 6.81
CA TRP A 97 -10.69 8.24 5.68
C TRP A 97 -10.53 9.50 4.81
N ALA A 98 -10.39 10.67 5.44
CA ALA A 98 -10.15 11.91 4.72
C ALA A 98 -8.80 11.88 3.97
N TYR A 99 -7.77 11.33 4.60
CA TYR A 99 -6.45 11.11 4.01
C TYR A 99 -6.49 10.17 2.81
N THR A 100 -7.14 9.00 2.92
CA THR A 100 -7.24 8.04 1.80
C THR A 100 -7.91 8.65 0.58
N LYS A 101 -8.88 9.56 0.76
CA LYS A 101 -9.54 10.26 -0.35
C LYS A 101 -8.67 11.34 -1.02
N GLY A 102 -7.45 11.58 -0.56
CA GLY A 102 -6.55 12.59 -1.13
C GLY A 102 -7.01 14.03 -0.91
N ARG A 103 -7.86 14.27 0.11
CA ARG A 103 -8.46 15.60 0.35
C ARG A 103 -7.60 16.51 1.22
N TRP A 104 -6.47 16.03 1.75
CA TRP A 104 -5.57 16.79 2.62
C TRP A 104 -4.13 16.28 2.52
N ASN A 105 -3.16 17.20 2.50
CA ASN A 105 -1.80 16.93 2.93
C ASN A 105 -1.84 16.77 4.46
N THR A 106 -1.41 15.61 4.94
CA THR A 106 -1.38 15.28 6.37
C THR A 106 0.00 14.76 6.73
N ASP A 107 0.37 14.80 8.01
CA ASP A 107 1.62 14.24 8.55
C ASP A 107 1.83 12.73 8.26
N TYR A 108 0.79 12.04 7.75
CA TYR A 108 0.91 10.67 7.20
C TYR A 108 1.77 10.58 5.93
N ASP A 109 2.11 11.71 5.32
CA ASP A 109 2.93 11.76 4.10
C ASP A 109 4.45 11.84 4.38
N GLU A 110 4.90 11.75 5.63
CA GLU A 110 6.34 11.74 5.95
C GLU A 110 7.05 10.49 5.42
N ASN A 111 6.37 9.34 5.40
CA ASN A 111 6.93 8.05 4.99
C ASN A 111 6.68 7.78 3.50
N ARG A 112 6.90 8.78 2.64
CA ARG A 112 6.81 8.60 1.18
C ARG A 112 7.92 7.69 0.67
N ILE A 113 7.57 6.90 -0.33
CA ILE A 113 8.50 6.00 -1.01
C ILE A 113 8.93 6.63 -2.34
N VAL A 114 10.17 6.36 -2.74
CA VAL A 114 10.66 6.74 -4.07
C VAL A 114 10.58 5.51 -4.96
N LEU A 115 9.72 5.61 -5.98
CA LEU A 115 9.56 4.58 -7.00
C LEU A 115 10.05 5.09 -8.34
N ASN A 116 10.76 4.25 -9.09
CA ASN A 116 11.06 4.54 -10.49
C ASN A 116 9.88 4.19 -11.41
N THR A 117 9.99 4.51 -12.70
CA THR A 117 8.94 4.26 -13.69
C THR A 117 8.54 2.77 -13.79
N GLU A 118 9.50 1.84 -13.67
CA GLU A 118 9.25 0.39 -13.80
C GLU A 118 8.57 -0.19 -12.55
N GLU A 119 9.00 0.24 -11.35
CA GLU A 119 8.37 -0.12 -10.09
C GLU A 119 6.94 0.40 -10.04
N LEU A 120 6.71 1.62 -10.52
CA LEU A 120 5.37 2.19 -10.64
C LEU A 120 4.51 1.39 -11.63
N ALA A 121 5.04 1.08 -12.81
CA ALA A 121 4.34 0.26 -13.80
C ALA A 121 3.98 -1.12 -13.23
N SER A 122 4.88 -1.76 -12.47
CA SER A 122 4.65 -3.07 -11.85
C SER A 122 3.53 -3.06 -10.81
N LEU A 123 3.38 -1.97 -10.06
CA LEU A 123 2.28 -1.82 -9.10
C LEU A 123 0.92 -1.66 -9.77
N PHE A 124 0.86 -1.02 -10.95
CA PHE A 124 -0.39 -0.83 -11.70
C PHE A 124 -0.73 -2.01 -12.62
N HIS A 125 0.28 -2.75 -13.09
CA HIS A 125 0.13 -3.89 -14.00
C HIS A 125 0.54 -5.18 -13.28
N VAL A 126 -0.26 -5.55 -12.27
CA VAL A 126 -0.02 -6.77 -11.50
C VAL A 126 -0.14 -7.97 -12.45
N PRO A 127 0.88 -8.86 -12.54
CA PRO A 127 0.82 -10.02 -13.41
C PRO A 127 -0.32 -10.95 -12.96
N MET A 128 -1.30 -11.18 -13.86
CA MET A 128 -2.51 -11.95 -13.57
C MET A 128 -2.23 -13.40 -13.13
N GLU A 129 -1.11 -13.98 -13.56
CA GLU A 129 -0.74 -15.37 -13.25
C GLU A 129 -0.09 -15.54 -11.86
N VAL A 130 0.46 -14.47 -11.27
CA VAL A 130 1.27 -14.55 -10.04
C VAL A 130 0.44 -14.29 -8.79
N VAL A 131 -0.83 -13.93 -8.93
CA VAL A 131 -1.73 -13.73 -7.77
C VAL A 131 -2.24 -15.09 -7.33
N PRO A 132 -1.80 -15.65 -6.19
CA PRO A 132 -2.49 -16.79 -5.58
C PRO A 132 -3.94 -16.34 -5.32
N PRO A 133 -4.92 -17.26 -5.30
CA PRO A 133 -6.31 -16.92 -5.07
C PRO A 133 -6.51 -16.53 -3.60
N TYR A 134 -5.99 -15.37 -3.21
CA TYR A 134 -6.21 -14.77 -1.91
C TYR A 134 -7.63 -14.19 -1.87
N GLY A 135 -8.65 -15.02 -2.11
CA GLY A 135 -10.07 -14.72 -1.91
C GLY A 135 -10.61 -13.40 -2.48
N LEU A 136 -9.85 -12.72 -3.34
CA LEU A 136 -10.18 -11.44 -3.94
C LEU A 136 -10.63 -11.71 -5.35
N GLU A 137 -11.92 -11.62 -5.57
CA GLU A 137 -12.45 -11.54 -6.92
C GLU A 137 -12.04 -10.19 -7.51
N ILE A 138 -11.32 -10.23 -8.63
CA ILE A 138 -11.07 -9.04 -9.42
C ILE A 138 -12.43 -8.60 -9.98
N THR A 139 -12.95 -7.48 -9.48
CA THR A 139 -14.12 -6.88 -10.10
C THR A 139 -13.72 -6.41 -11.50
N PRO A 140 -14.49 -6.71 -12.56
CA PRO A 140 -14.18 -6.24 -13.90
C PRO A 140 -14.06 -4.72 -13.87
N THR A 141 -12.87 -4.21 -14.19
CA THR A 141 -12.68 -2.78 -14.40
C THR A 141 -13.48 -2.38 -15.63
N ARG A 142 -14.00 -1.15 -15.64
CA ARG A 142 -14.65 -0.61 -16.84
C ARG A 142 -13.58 -0.50 -17.93
N TYR A 143 -13.55 -1.47 -18.84
CA TYR A 143 -12.73 -1.42 -20.03
C TYR A 143 -13.26 -0.28 -20.91
N VAL A 144 -12.50 0.81 -20.98
CA VAL A 144 -12.71 1.83 -22.01
C VAL A 144 -11.81 1.40 -23.16
N PRO A 145 -12.38 1.02 -24.33
CA PRO A 145 -11.55 0.70 -25.48
C PRO A 145 -10.65 1.91 -25.81
N PRO A 146 -9.45 1.67 -26.37
CA PRO A 146 -8.62 2.78 -26.84
C PRO A 146 -9.44 3.69 -27.76
N SER A 147 -9.15 5.00 -27.71
CA SER A 147 -9.85 5.97 -28.58
C SER A 147 -9.74 5.50 -30.03
N PRO A 148 -10.82 5.52 -30.82
CA PRO A 148 -10.80 5.15 -32.24
C PRO A 148 -9.78 5.94 -33.08
N GLU A 149 -9.28 7.05 -32.54
CA GLU A 149 -8.30 7.94 -33.20
C GLU A 149 -6.85 7.46 -33.04
N VAL A 150 -6.57 6.44 -32.23
CA VAL A 150 -5.22 5.88 -32.10
C VAL A 150 -4.99 4.87 -33.22
N PRO A 151 -4.01 5.08 -34.12
CA PRO A 151 -3.70 4.10 -35.15
C PRO A 151 -3.28 2.78 -34.50
N GLU A 152 -3.83 1.67 -34.99
CA GLU A 152 -3.33 0.33 -34.65
C GLU A 152 -1.89 0.22 -35.18
N ILE A 153 -0.95 -0.12 -34.29
CA ILE A 153 0.47 -0.37 -34.59
C ILE A 153 0.65 -1.86 -34.87
#